data_AF-A0A7W7TX29-F1
#
_entry.id   AF-A0A7W7TX29-F1
#
_cell.length_a   1.000
_cell.length_b   1.000
_cell.length_c   1.000
_cell.angle_alpha   90.00
_cell.angle_beta   90.00
_cell.angle_gamma   90.00
#
_symmetry.space_group_name_H-M   'P 1'
#
loop_
_entity.id
_entity.type
_entity.pdbx_description
1 polymer ?
#
loop_
_entity_poly.entity_id
_entity_poly.type
_entity_poly.pdbx_seq_one_letter_code
_entity_poly.pdbx_strand_id
1 'polypeptide(L)'
;MTAVRTTTAMTAVTAAACAAVIATAIPSSAINSYNAAPAPERTEVGALVATWDDDADPATPDRVDWVCSGTMIDADTFLTAAHCTTDWPANVRFYVSLDQDVQAGLDRATAEHPGDPAAVARSVAVEGTAHSHPAYPGPASDPHDISVIELPSKAVKARWSFTPATLPTAGALAALGPRGLNSTAFLTAGYGTQEAERGPGGQTHPGGGVRMKAPVSFNALNDAWVRLAMTAPQGNGGACYGDSGGPNFATLNGKLTLVATTITGDTPCYATNVTYRLDTPGARDFLKPFVQLP
;
A
#
# COMPACT_ATOMS: atom_id res chain seq x y z
N MET A 1 -24.91 84.40 -21.90
CA MET A 1 -25.13 84.19 -20.46
C MET A 1 -26.47 83.50 -20.30
N THR A 2 -26.45 82.29 -19.73
CA THR A 2 -27.47 81.60 -18.93
C THR A 2 -27.18 80.10 -19.07
N ALA A 3 -26.89 79.47 -17.94
CA ALA A 3 -26.48 78.08 -17.82
C ALA A 3 -27.63 77.11 -18.13
N VAL A 4 -27.32 76.00 -18.80
CA VAL A 4 -28.19 74.81 -18.83
C VAL A 4 -27.33 73.59 -18.50
N ARG A 5 -27.69 72.98 -17.36
CA ARG A 5 -27.20 71.71 -16.85
C ARG A 5 -27.42 70.60 -17.87
N THR A 6 -26.45 69.71 -18.04
CA THR A 6 -26.69 68.39 -18.61
C THR A 6 -25.97 67.33 -17.81
N THR A 7 -26.81 66.53 -17.17
CA THR A 7 -26.64 65.24 -16.50
C THR A 7 -25.53 64.36 -17.07
N THR A 8 -24.54 64.03 -16.24
CA THR A 8 -23.65 62.88 -16.48
C THR A 8 -24.21 61.68 -15.71
N ALA A 9 -24.58 60.64 -16.45
CA ALA A 9 -25.18 59.43 -15.93
C ALA A 9 -24.20 58.64 -15.04
N MET A 10 -24.70 58.20 -13.88
CA MET A 10 -24.05 57.23 -13.00
C MET A 10 -23.91 55.89 -13.75
N THR A 11 -22.69 55.48 -14.04
CA THR A 11 -22.36 54.09 -14.37
C THR A 11 -22.15 53.35 -13.06
N ALA A 12 -23.20 52.66 -12.60
CA ALA A 12 -23.09 51.70 -11.51
C ALA A 12 -22.28 50.49 -12.00
N VAL A 13 -21.04 50.38 -11.55
CA VAL A 13 -20.25 49.16 -11.72
C VAL A 13 -20.82 48.14 -10.73
N THR A 14 -21.64 47.22 -11.23
CA THR A 14 -22.02 46.01 -10.51
C THR A 14 -20.76 45.16 -10.32
N ALA A 15 -20.17 45.23 -9.12
CA ALA A 15 -19.16 44.29 -8.69
C ALA A 15 -19.81 42.90 -8.60
N ALA A 16 -19.59 42.07 -9.63
CA ALA A 16 -19.90 40.66 -9.57
C ALA A 16 -19.02 40.03 -8.48
N ALA A 17 -19.64 39.62 -7.38
CA ALA A 17 -18.97 38.85 -6.34
C ALA A 17 -18.57 37.49 -6.92
N CYS A 18 -17.31 37.34 -7.33
CA CYS A 18 -16.69 36.04 -7.53
C CYS A 18 -16.60 35.36 -6.17
N ALA A 19 -17.59 34.52 -5.84
CA ALA A 19 -17.45 33.57 -4.76
C ALA A 19 -16.32 32.61 -5.14
N ALA A 20 -15.13 32.84 -4.57
CA ALA A 20 -14.04 31.88 -4.60
C ALA A 20 -14.50 30.65 -3.83
N VAL A 21 -14.93 29.61 -4.56
CA VAL A 21 -15.05 28.27 -4.00
C VAL A 21 -13.63 27.83 -3.69
N ILE A 22 -13.23 27.94 -2.42
CA ILE A 22 -12.05 27.27 -1.91
C ILE A 22 -12.39 25.78 -1.96
N ALA A 23 -12.06 25.13 -3.08
CA ALA A 23 -11.97 23.69 -3.12
C ALA A 23 -10.81 23.32 -2.19
N THR A 24 -11.14 22.79 -1.01
CA THR A 24 -10.18 22.03 -0.22
C THR A 24 -9.74 20.86 -1.10
N ALA A 25 -8.55 20.96 -1.69
CA ALA A 25 -7.89 19.79 -2.27
C ALA A 25 -7.66 18.81 -1.11
N ILE A 26 -8.49 17.78 -1.03
CA ILE A 26 -8.20 16.64 -0.16
C ILE A 26 -6.96 15.96 -0.80
N PRO A 27 -5.89 15.68 -0.03
CA PRO A 27 -4.73 15.01 -0.60
C PRO A 27 -5.12 13.68 -1.24
N SER A 28 -4.46 13.40 -2.36
CA SER A 28 -4.68 12.23 -3.22
C SER A 28 -4.46 10.94 -2.44
N SER A 29 -5.28 9.92 -2.71
CA SER A 29 -5.44 8.74 -1.87
C SER A 29 -5.17 7.51 -2.74
N ALA A 30 -4.17 6.68 -2.44
CA ALA A 30 -3.52 5.73 -3.36
C ALA A 30 -3.50 4.23 -2.89
N ILE A 31 -3.48 3.22 -3.77
CA ILE A 31 -4.59 2.31 -4.12
C ILE A 31 -5.44 3.00 -5.17
N ASN A 32 -5.77 2.32 -6.27
CA ASN A 32 -6.46 2.94 -7.38
C ASN A 32 -7.68 3.74 -6.88
N SER A 33 -7.84 4.94 -7.41
CA SER A 33 -8.64 6.01 -6.80
C SER A 33 -10.14 5.69 -6.76
N TYR A 34 -10.58 4.72 -7.57
CA TYR A 34 -11.96 4.28 -7.63
C TYR A 34 -12.38 3.60 -6.34
N ASN A 35 -13.35 4.18 -5.63
CA ASN A 35 -13.92 3.59 -4.41
C ASN A 35 -12.89 3.31 -3.29
N ALA A 36 -11.68 3.87 -3.39
CA ALA A 36 -10.68 3.83 -2.35
C ALA A 36 -10.93 4.91 -1.30
N ALA A 37 -10.52 4.64 -0.07
CA ALA A 37 -10.57 5.61 1.01
C ALA A 37 -9.37 5.44 1.95
N PRO A 38 -8.94 6.51 2.64
CA PRO A 38 -7.96 6.39 3.72
C PRO A 38 -8.38 5.32 4.72
N ALA A 39 -7.38 4.58 5.22
CA ALA A 39 -7.59 3.48 6.15
C ALA A 39 -6.88 3.71 7.50
N PRO A 40 -7.15 4.84 8.21
CA PRO A 40 -6.52 5.12 9.50
C PRO A 40 -6.83 4.07 10.56
N GLU A 41 -7.92 3.30 10.39
CA GLU A 41 -8.28 2.20 11.29
C GLU A 41 -7.53 0.89 11.01
N ARG A 42 -6.76 0.80 9.92
CA ARG A 42 -5.95 -0.39 9.54
C ARG A 42 -4.51 -0.23 10.01
N THR A 43 -4.34 0.00 11.32
CA THR A 43 -3.05 0.28 11.97
C THR A 43 -2.00 -0.81 11.83
N GLU A 44 -2.42 -2.03 11.50
CA GLU A 44 -1.58 -3.19 11.23
C GLU A 44 -0.94 -3.17 9.83
N VAL A 45 -1.45 -2.36 8.90
CA VAL A 45 -0.95 -2.29 7.52
C VAL A 45 0.21 -1.30 7.47
N GLY A 46 1.34 -1.69 6.91
CA GLY A 46 2.55 -0.87 6.92
C GLY A 46 3.17 -0.67 5.56
N ALA A 47 4.02 0.35 5.47
CA ALA A 47 4.92 0.57 4.35
C ALA A 47 6.27 -0.07 4.66
N LEU A 48 6.81 -0.79 3.67
CA LEU A 48 8.20 -1.22 3.65
C LEU A 48 9.03 -0.07 3.10
N VAL A 49 9.93 0.45 3.91
CA VAL A 49 10.91 1.47 3.56
C VAL A 49 12.26 0.79 3.37
N ALA A 50 13.01 1.19 2.35
CA ALA A 50 14.35 0.68 2.10
C ALA A 50 15.36 1.83 2.02
N THR A 51 16.59 1.55 2.45
CA THR A 51 17.76 2.34 2.07
C THR A 51 18.69 1.48 1.24
N TRP A 52 19.22 2.01 0.13
CA TRP A 52 20.13 1.27 -0.76
C TRP A 52 21.10 2.21 -1.47
N ASP A 53 22.24 1.69 -1.89
CA ASP A 53 23.19 2.40 -2.74
C ASP A 53 22.80 2.20 -4.22
N ASP A 54 22.70 3.30 -4.97
CA ASP A 54 22.24 3.31 -6.36
C ASP A 54 23.41 3.41 -7.38
N ASP A 55 24.64 3.68 -6.93
CA ASP A 55 25.78 3.92 -7.83
C ASP A 55 27.09 3.24 -7.42
N ALA A 56 27.12 2.49 -6.32
CA ALA A 56 28.30 1.82 -5.77
C ALA A 56 29.44 2.79 -5.39
N ASP A 57 29.17 4.11 -5.36
CA ASP A 57 30.10 5.14 -4.93
C ASP A 57 29.86 5.45 -3.44
N PRO A 58 30.80 5.10 -2.54
CA PRO A 58 30.65 5.38 -1.11
C PRO A 58 30.62 6.89 -0.79
N ALA A 59 30.88 7.77 -1.76
CA ALA A 59 30.75 9.22 -1.61
C ALA A 59 29.33 9.74 -1.90
N THR A 60 28.48 8.98 -2.60
CA THR A 60 27.08 9.34 -2.84
C THR A 60 26.22 8.84 -1.67
N PRO A 61 25.35 9.68 -1.08
CA PRO A 61 24.41 9.19 -0.08
C PRO A 61 23.50 8.11 -0.68
N ASP A 62 23.22 7.07 0.10
CA ASP A 62 22.20 6.06 -0.22
C ASP A 62 20.86 6.73 -0.63
N ARG A 63 19.97 5.98 -1.27
CA ARG A 63 18.57 6.39 -1.39
C ARG A 63 17.78 5.96 -0.17
N VAL A 64 16.64 6.60 0.05
CA VAL A 64 15.62 6.17 0.99
C VAL A 64 14.26 6.39 0.35
N ASP A 65 13.43 5.36 0.34
CA ASP A 65 12.05 5.46 -0.13
C ASP A 65 11.19 4.37 0.49
N TRP A 66 9.87 4.56 0.46
CA TRP A 66 8.94 3.45 0.60
C TRP A 66 8.86 2.70 -0.73
N VAL A 67 8.89 1.37 -0.67
CA VAL A 67 9.06 0.52 -1.87
C VAL A 67 7.92 -0.48 -2.04
N CYS A 68 7.32 -0.89 -0.93
CA CYS A 68 6.25 -1.88 -0.90
C CYS A 68 5.33 -1.66 0.29
N SER A 69 4.28 -2.48 0.38
CA SER A 69 3.36 -2.55 1.51
C SER A 69 3.48 -3.90 2.22
N GLY A 70 2.77 -4.04 3.33
CA GLY A 70 2.69 -5.28 4.09
C GLY A 70 1.80 -5.16 5.31
N THR A 71 1.84 -6.17 6.18
CA THR A 71 0.97 -6.24 7.36
C THR A 71 1.67 -6.85 8.56
N MET A 72 1.50 -6.24 9.73
CA MET A 72 1.88 -6.85 10.99
C MET A 72 0.99 -8.08 11.26
N ILE A 73 1.62 -9.26 11.33
CA ILE A 73 0.97 -10.54 11.65
C ILE A 73 1.31 -11.04 13.06
N ASP A 74 2.30 -10.43 13.71
CA ASP A 74 2.57 -10.51 15.14
C ASP A 74 3.06 -9.13 15.67
N ALA A 75 3.51 -9.05 16.91
CA ALA A 75 4.01 -7.82 17.54
C ALA A 75 5.33 -7.31 16.92
N ASP A 76 6.11 -8.18 16.28
CA ASP A 76 7.39 -7.92 15.63
C ASP A 76 7.50 -8.49 14.21
N THR A 77 6.53 -9.26 13.73
CA THR A 77 6.58 -9.86 12.40
C THR A 77 5.73 -9.08 11.39
N PHE A 78 6.38 -8.51 10.39
CA PHE A 78 5.75 -7.82 9.28
C PHE A 78 5.77 -8.68 8.00
N LEU A 79 4.62 -9.09 7.51
CA LEU A 79 4.45 -9.88 6.30
C LEU A 79 4.45 -9.00 5.05
N THR A 80 5.21 -9.40 4.02
CA THR A 80 5.26 -8.76 2.70
C THR A 80 5.55 -9.80 1.60
N ALA A 81 5.79 -9.37 0.37
CA ALA A 81 6.17 -10.23 -0.76
C ALA A 81 7.70 -10.43 -0.80
N ALA A 82 8.17 -11.57 -1.32
CA ALA A 82 9.60 -11.82 -1.48
C ALA A 82 10.22 -10.91 -2.54
N HIS A 83 9.51 -10.60 -3.62
CA HIS A 83 10.04 -9.68 -4.64
C HIS A 83 10.28 -8.25 -4.11
N CYS A 84 9.73 -7.89 -2.94
CA CYS A 84 10.01 -6.63 -2.27
C CYS A 84 11.35 -6.65 -1.51
N THR A 85 11.91 -7.83 -1.24
CA THR A 85 13.08 -8.01 -0.37
C THR A 85 14.26 -8.71 -1.07
N THR A 86 14.09 -9.12 -2.33
CA THR A 86 15.13 -9.75 -3.16
C THR A 86 15.66 -8.81 -4.25
N ASP A 87 16.78 -9.19 -4.86
CA ASP A 87 17.41 -8.47 -5.98
C ASP A 87 17.86 -7.03 -5.67
N TRP A 88 18.08 -6.75 -4.38
CA TRP A 88 18.65 -5.50 -3.91
C TRP A 88 20.19 -5.55 -3.82
N PRO A 89 20.88 -4.40 -3.87
CA PRO A 89 22.29 -4.29 -3.51
C PRO A 89 22.59 -4.83 -2.11
N ALA A 90 23.82 -5.30 -1.89
CA ALA A 90 24.21 -5.97 -0.64
C ALA A 90 24.11 -5.09 0.62
N ASN A 91 24.10 -3.76 0.46
CA ASN A 91 23.98 -2.80 1.56
C ASN A 91 22.52 -2.41 1.86
N VAL A 92 21.53 -3.01 1.21
CA VAL A 92 20.13 -2.68 1.47
C VAL A 92 19.77 -2.86 2.94
N ARG A 93 18.96 -1.96 3.47
CA ARG A 93 18.37 -2.07 4.81
C ARG A 93 16.89 -1.84 4.73
N PHE A 94 16.12 -2.69 5.41
CA PHE A 94 14.66 -2.63 5.41
C PHE A 94 14.15 -2.07 6.73
N TYR A 95 13.13 -1.23 6.62
CA TYR A 95 12.45 -0.60 7.73
C TYR A 95 10.94 -0.70 7.53
N VAL A 96 10.18 -0.74 8.62
CA VAL A 96 8.72 -0.79 8.60
C VAL A 96 8.16 0.47 9.25
N SER A 97 7.24 1.14 8.56
CA SER A 97 6.46 2.24 9.10
C SER A 97 4.98 1.87 9.13
N LEU A 98 4.32 2.16 10.26
CA LEU A 98 2.87 2.06 10.42
C LEU A 98 2.20 3.44 10.48
N ASP A 99 2.87 4.48 9.95
CA ASP A 99 2.28 5.80 9.84
C ASP A 99 1.20 5.81 8.76
N GLN A 100 0.15 6.62 8.96
CA GLN A 100 -0.93 6.77 7.98
C GLN A 100 -0.43 7.39 6.66
N ASP A 101 0.59 8.25 6.73
CA ASP A 101 1.18 8.95 5.60
C ASP A 101 2.71 8.89 5.75
N VAL A 102 3.31 7.86 5.14
CA VAL A 102 4.76 7.64 5.18
C VAL A 102 5.49 8.61 4.25
N GLN A 103 4.86 9.05 3.14
CA GLN A 103 5.47 10.01 2.21
C GLN A 103 5.70 11.35 2.91
N ALA A 104 4.68 11.90 3.58
CA ALA A 104 4.84 13.15 4.32
C ALA A 104 5.85 13.01 5.49
N GLY A 105 5.97 11.81 6.06
CA GLY A 105 7.02 11.48 7.02
C GLY A 105 8.42 11.56 6.42
N LEU A 106 8.63 10.93 5.26
CA LEU A 106 9.90 10.90 4.54
C LEU A 106 10.30 12.30 4.06
N ASP A 107 9.36 13.06 3.51
CA ASP A 107 9.60 14.44 3.04
C ASP A 107 10.10 15.34 4.17
N ARG A 108 9.43 15.27 5.33
CA ARG A 108 9.84 16.02 6.53
C ARG A 108 11.21 15.56 7.03
N ALA A 109 11.41 14.26 7.17
CA ALA A 109 12.67 13.72 7.66
C ALA A 109 13.85 14.04 6.72
N THR A 110 13.62 14.07 5.39
CA THR A 110 14.61 14.48 4.39
C THR A 110 15.03 15.93 4.56
N ALA A 111 14.09 16.82 4.87
CA ALA A 111 14.39 18.22 5.18
C ALA A 111 15.17 18.38 6.50
N GLU A 112 14.91 17.53 7.49
CA GLU A 112 15.60 17.53 8.80
C GLU A 112 16.99 16.88 8.74
N HIS A 113 17.20 15.93 7.83
CA HIS A 113 18.43 15.14 7.69
C HIS A 113 18.96 15.18 6.25
N PRO A 114 19.33 16.36 5.71
CA PRO A 114 19.75 16.49 4.33
C PRO A 114 21.02 15.67 4.06
N GLY A 115 20.94 14.75 3.11
CA GLY A 115 22.06 13.88 2.73
C GLY A 115 22.37 12.73 3.69
N ASP A 116 21.49 12.44 4.67
CA ASP A 116 21.59 11.27 5.56
C ASP A 116 20.35 10.37 5.46
N PRO A 117 20.28 9.51 4.44
CA PRO A 117 19.15 8.59 4.18
C PRO A 117 18.90 7.63 5.33
N ALA A 118 19.96 7.23 6.03
CA ALA A 118 19.85 6.34 7.17
C ALA A 118 19.19 7.04 8.37
N ALA A 119 19.48 8.33 8.60
CA ALA A 119 18.76 9.13 9.59
C ALA A 119 17.30 9.37 9.17
N VAL A 120 17.05 9.67 7.89
CA VAL A 120 15.69 9.80 7.34
C VAL A 120 14.86 8.55 7.63
N ALA A 121 15.36 7.36 7.28
CA ALA A 121 14.68 6.09 7.51
C ALA A 121 14.36 5.85 8.99
N ARG A 122 15.34 6.07 9.89
CA ARG A 122 15.14 5.91 11.34
C ARG A 122 14.14 6.91 11.94
N SER A 123 13.97 8.07 11.33
CA SER A 123 13.01 9.07 11.76
C SER A 123 11.56 8.67 11.47
N VAL A 124 11.31 7.81 10.47
CA VAL A 124 9.95 7.43 10.04
C VAL A 124 9.59 5.96 10.28
N ALA A 125 10.59 5.08 10.43
CA ALA A 125 10.40 3.64 10.43
C ALA A 125 11.31 2.92 11.45
N VAL A 126 11.03 1.64 11.70
CA VAL A 126 11.84 0.75 12.53
C VAL A 126 12.55 -0.26 11.63
N GLU A 127 13.86 -0.35 11.76
CA GLU A 127 14.66 -1.31 10.99
C GLU A 127 14.36 -2.76 11.40
N GLY A 128 14.37 -3.67 10.42
CA GLY A 128 14.21 -5.09 10.64
C GLY A 128 15.02 -5.95 9.68
N THR A 129 14.97 -7.26 9.88
CA THR A 129 15.68 -8.24 9.08
C THR A 129 14.71 -8.99 8.17
N ALA A 130 14.98 -8.99 6.86
CA ALA A 130 14.17 -9.71 5.89
C ALA A 130 14.47 -11.22 5.90
N HIS A 131 13.40 -12.01 5.81
CA HIS A 131 13.45 -13.45 5.60
C HIS A 131 12.51 -13.80 4.45
N SER A 132 13.06 -13.96 3.25
CA SER A 132 12.31 -14.37 2.06
C SER A 132 12.20 -15.90 1.99
N HIS A 133 11.13 -16.41 1.39
CA HIS A 133 10.99 -17.84 1.17
C HIS A 133 12.17 -18.38 0.32
N PRO A 134 12.89 -19.43 0.75
CA PRO A 134 14.12 -19.87 0.08
C PRO A 134 13.90 -20.47 -1.32
N ALA A 135 12.66 -20.82 -1.66
CA ALA A 135 12.27 -21.32 -2.98
C ALA A 135 11.71 -20.24 -3.93
N TYR A 136 11.65 -18.96 -3.53
CA TYR A 136 11.35 -17.86 -4.44
C TYR A 136 12.42 -17.78 -5.56
N PRO A 137 12.07 -17.55 -6.85
CA PRO A 137 10.77 -17.13 -7.39
C PRO A 137 9.77 -18.25 -7.75
N GLY A 138 10.10 -19.51 -7.47
CA GLY A 138 9.22 -20.67 -7.71
C GLY A 138 8.71 -20.82 -9.15
N PRO A 139 7.94 -21.87 -9.45
CA PRO A 139 7.14 -21.95 -10.67
C PRO A 139 5.90 -21.05 -10.60
N ALA A 140 5.33 -20.67 -11.75
CA ALA A 140 4.10 -19.86 -11.79
C ALA A 140 2.88 -20.51 -11.08
N SER A 141 2.90 -21.83 -10.87
CA SER A 141 1.87 -22.54 -10.10
C SER A 141 1.97 -22.30 -8.58
N ASP A 142 3.18 -22.01 -8.08
CA ASP A 142 3.48 -21.65 -6.69
C ASP A 142 4.80 -20.84 -6.66
N PRO A 143 4.73 -19.50 -6.74
CA PRO A 143 5.94 -18.67 -6.85
C PRO A 143 6.73 -18.58 -5.54
N HIS A 144 6.16 -19.03 -4.42
CA HIS A 144 6.71 -18.77 -3.09
C HIS A 144 7.02 -17.29 -2.83
N ASP A 145 6.24 -16.37 -3.40
CA ASP A 145 6.46 -14.93 -3.30
C ASP A 145 5.96 -14.37 -1.97
N ILE A 146 6.69 -14.72 -0.90
CA ILE A 146 6.35 -14.39 0.48
C ILE A 146 7.62 -14.13 1.28
N SER A 147 7.60 -13.08 2.09
CA SER A 147 8.70 -12.70 2.98
C SER A 147 8.15 -12.14 4.27
N VAL A 148 8.93 -12.22 5.34
CA VAL A 148 8.68 -11.43 6.55
C VAL A 148 9.84 -10.48 6.81
N ILE A 149 9.57 -9.39 7.54
CA ILE A 149 10.57 -8.55 8.18
C ILE A 149 10.39 -8.73 9.70
N GLU A 150 11.42 -9.26 10.36
CA GLU A 150 11.45 -9.39 11.82
C GLU A 150 12.00 -8.10 12.44
N LEU A 151 11.22 -7.52 13.35
CA LEU A 151 11.47 -6.21 13.94
C LEU A 151 11.81 -6.32 15.43
N PRO A 152 12.56 -5.36 16.01
CA PRO A 152 12.68 -5.26 17.45
C PRO A 152 11.35 -4.81 18.08
N SER A 153 10.58 -5.74 18.66
CA SER A 153 9.23 -5.47 19.20
C SER A 153 9.13 -4.31 20.19
N LYS A 154 10.17 -4.04 20.99
CA LYS A 154 10.21 -2.87 21.87
C LYS A 154 10.20 -1.54 21.10
N ALA A 155 10.92 -1.46 19.98
CA ALA A 155 10.97 -0.26 19.15
C ALA A 155 9.64 -0.05 18.42
N VAL A 156 9.05 -1.13 17.90
CA VAL A 156 7.71 -1.10 17.28
C VAL A 156 6.66 -0.59 18.29
N LYS A 157 6.60 -1.18 19.49
CA LYS A 157 5.66 -0.78 20.56
C LYS A 157 5.88 0.64 21.07
N ALA A 158 7.10 1.17 20.99
CA ALA A 158 7.39 2.55 21.38
C ALA A 158 6.82 3.58 20.39
N ARG A 159 6.55 3.17 19.14
CA ARG A 159 6.08 4.06 18.08
C ARG A 159 4.60 3.88 17.77
N TRP A 160 4.10 2.64 17.76
CA TRP A 160 2.75 2.33 17.29
C TRP A 160 2.00 1.37 18.19
N SER A 161 0.68 1.54 18.21
CA SER A 161 -0.28 0.61 18.78
C SER A 161 -1.17 0.08 17.66
N PHE A 162 -1.25 -1.25 17.53
CA PHE A 162 -2.05 -1.93 16.53
C PHE A 162 -2.49 -3.30 17.05
N THR A 163 -3.42 -3.95 16.35
CA THR A 163 -3.76 -5.36 16.56
C THR A 163 -3.25 -6.15 15.35
N PRO A 164 -2.38 -7.16 15.52
CA PRO A 164 -1.91 -7.95 14.38
C PRO A 164 -3.06 -8.57 13.58
N ALA A 165 -2.85 -8.71 12.27
CA ALA A 165 -3.84 -9.29 11.39
C ALA A 165 -4.10 -10.77 11.71
N THR A 166 -5.37 -11.18 11.64
CA THR A 166 -5.73 -12.60 11.80
C THR A 166 -5.42 -13.36 10.52
N LEU A 167 -4.62 -14.42 10.62
CA LEU A 167 -4.33 -15.33 9.52
C LEU A 167 -5.44 -16.39 9.33
N PRO A 168 -5.62 -16.94 8.12
CA PRO A 168 -6.61 -17.97 7.83
C PRO A 168 -6.16 -19.33 8.35
N THR A 169 -7.12 -20.19 8.65
CA THR A 169 -6.87 -21.64 8.82
C THR A 169 -6.47 -22.26 7.48
N ALA A 170 -5.83 -23.43 7.52
CA ALA A 170 -5.45 -24.15 6.31
C ALA A 170 -6.66 -24.40 5.39
N GLY A 171 -6.52 -24.05 4.11
CA GLY A 171 -7.56 -24.25 3.09
C GLY A 171 -8.84 -23.43 3.26
N ALA A 172 -8.82 -22.36 4.08
CA ALA A 172 -9.99 -21.53 4.36
C ALA A 172 -10.72 -21.03 3.10
N LEU A 173 -10.00 -20.61 2.06
CA LEU A 173 -10.62 -20.12 0.82
C LEU A 173 -11.27 -21.25 0.02
N ALA A 174 -10.62 -22.42 -0.05
CA ALA A 174 -11.17 -23.58 -0.75
C ALA A 174 -12.46 -24.09 -0.08
N ALA A 175 -12.52 -24.04 1.25
CA ALA A 175 -13.66 -24.48 2.04
C ALA A 175 -14.95 -23.67 1.79
N LEU A 176 -14.84 -22.42 1.31
CA LEU A 176 -15.99 -21.59 0.96
C LEU A 176 -16.76 -22.12 -0.26
N GLY A 177 -16.08 -22.84 -1.15
CA GLY A 177 -16.60 -23.24 -2.46
C GLY A 177 -16.99 -22.04 -3.37
N PRO A 178 -17.43 -22.30 -4.61
CA PRO A 178 -17.65 -21.25 -5.59
C PRO A 178 -18.69 -20.19 -5.17
N ARG A 179 -19.80 -20.61 -4.57
CA ARG A 179 -20.84 -19.67 -4.09
C ARG A 179 -20.34 -18.82 -2.93
N GLY A 180 -19.64 -19.44 -1.96
CA GLY A 180 -19.09 -18.73 -0.82
C GLY A 180 -18.06 -17.68 -1.25
N LEU A 181 -17.13 -18.04 -2.14
CA LEU A 181 -16.13 -17.13 -2.70
C LEU A 181 -16.79 -15.93 -3.40
N ASN A 182 -17.79 -16.15 -4.26
CA ASN A 182 -18.51 -15.07 -4.93
C ASN A 182 -19.30 -14.15 -3.98
N SER A 183 -19.76 -14.66 -2.83
CA SER A 183 -20.48 -13.87 -1.83
C SER A 183 -19.58 -13.25 -0.77
N THR A 184 -18.29 -13.58 -0.76
CA THR A 184 -17.35 -13.10 0.26
C THR A 184 -16.93 -11.68 -0.07
N ALA A 185 -17.01 -10.80 0.92
CA ALA A 185 -16.46 -9.45 0.80
C ALA A 185 -14.94 -9.50 0.94
N PHE A 186 -14.23 -8.98 -0.07
CA PHE A 186 -12.78 -8.81 -0.05
C PHE A 186 -12.41 -7.33 0.01
N LEU A 187 -11.28 -7.05 0.64
CA LEU A 187 -10.73 -5.71 0.83
C LEU A 187 -9.22 -5.77 0.68
N THR A 188 -8.64 -4.90 -0.14
CA THR A 188 -7.19 -4.68 -0.18
C THR A 188 -6.83 -3.42 0.58
N ALA A 189 -5.64 -3.37 1.17
CA ALA A 189 -5.08 -2.17 1.78
C ALA A 189 -3.57 -2.07 1.49
N GLY A 190 -3.01 -0.86 1.59
CA GLY A 190 -1.62 -0.59 1.22
C GLY A 190 -1.34 0.88 1.00
N TYR A 191 -0.14 1.17 0.50
CA TYR A 191 0.43 2.51 0.33
C TYR A 191 0.76 2.82 -1.14
N GLY A 192 0.40 1.93 -2.06
CA GLY A 192 0.77 2.03 -3.46
C GLY A 192 0.15 3.23 -4.16
N THR A 193 0.56 3.49 -5.40
CA THR A 193 0.11 4.61 -6.22
C THR A 193 -1.35 4.44 -6.69
N GLN A 194 -1.84 5.41 -7.45
CA GLN A 194 -3.09 5.30 -8.20
C GLN A 194 -2.88 4.61 -9.56
N GLU A 195 -4.00 4.30 -10.20
CA GLU A 195 -4.07 3.84 -11.58
C GLU A 195 -3.39 4.80 -12.55
N ALA A 196 -3.05 4.26 -13.73
CA ALA A 196 -2.38 5.04 -14.75
C ALA A 196 -3.22 6.26 -15.17
N GLU A 197 -2.60 7.42 -15.20
CA GLU A 197 -3.05 8.57 -15.96
C GLU A 197 -2.30 8.63 -17.28
N ARG A 198 -2.98 9.00 -18.36
CA ARG A 198 -2.34 9.14 -19.69
C ARG A 198 -1.96 10.60 -19.93
N GLY A 199 -0.69 10.84 -20.20
CA GLY A 199 -0.18 12.16 -20.56
C GLY A 199 0.87 12.12 -21.68
N PRO A 200 1.37 13.30 -22.11
CA PRO A 200 2.55 13.35 -22.97
C PRO A 200 3.73 12.60 -22.32
N GLY A 201 4.33 11.65 -23.04
CA GLY A 201 5.44 10.84 -22.53
C GLY A 201 5.05 9.46 -21.98
N GLY A 202 3.74 9.15 -21.85
CA GLY A 202 3.26 7.82 -21.49
C GLY A 202 2.28 7.80 -20.32
N GLN A 203 2.22 6.66 -19.65
CA GLN A 203 1.43 6.48 -18.42
C GLN A 203 2.23 6.94 -17.21
N THR A 204 1.57 7.64 -16.29
CA THR A 204 2.10 7.99 -14.97
C THR A 204 1.19 7.44 -13.89
N HIS A 205 1.74 7.12 -12.72
CA HIS A 205 0.99 6.58 -11.58
C HIS A 205 1.12 7.55 -10.40
N PRO A 206 0.16 8.49 -10.23
CA PRO A 206 0.27 9.53 -9.22
C PRO A 206 -0.03 9.01 -7.81
N GLY A 207 0.37 9.80 -6.81
CA GLY A 207 0.13 9.48 -5.40
C GLY A 207 1.10 8.42 -4.86
N GLY A 208 0.66 7.72 -3.82
CA GLY A 208 1.46 6.76 -3.07
C GLY A 208 1.88 7.28 -1.70
N GLY A 209 2.32 6.36 -0.84
CA GLY A 209 2.80 6.64 0.51
C GLY A 209 1.73 7.05 1.53
N VAL A 210 0.44 6.97 1.18
CA VAL A 210 -0.68 7.12 2.13
C VAL A 210 -1.40 5.78 2.26
N ARG A 211 -1.68 5.35 3.49
CA ARG A 211 -2.39 4.09 3.73
C ARG A 211 -3.85 4.19 3.31
N MET A 212 -4.23 3.35 2.37
CA MET A 212 -5.58 3.27 1.84
C MET A 212 -6.15 1.88 1.95
N LYS A 213 -7.45 1.78 1.65
CA LYS A 213 -8.15 0.53 1.39
C LYS A 213 -9.12 0.69 0.23
N ALA A 214 -9.41 -0.42 -0.44
CA ALA A 214 -10.49 -0.48 -1.43
C ALA A 214 -11.18 -1.87 -1.44
N PRO A 215 -12.48 -1.92 -1.72
CA PRO A 215 -13.16 -3.18 -2.02
C PRO A 215 -12.61 -3.78 -3.32
N VAL A 216 -12.51 -5.11 -3.34
CA VAL A 216 -12.16 -5.91 -4.54
C VAL A 216 -13.13 -7.09 -4.64
N SER A 217 -13.36 -7.59 -5.85
CA SER A 217 -14.27 -8.73 -6.07
C SER A 217 -13.50 -10.00 -6.36
N PHE A 218 -14.03 -11.15 -5.92
CA PHE A 218 -13.49 -12.45 -6.31
C PHE A 218 -13.60 -12.67 -7.83
N ASN A 219 -12.56 -13.21 -8.44
CA ASN A 219 -12.55 -13.62 -9.84
C ASN A 219 -12.27 -15.11 -10.00
N ALA A 220 -11.17 -15.61 -9.41
CA ALA A 220 -10.81 -17.02 -9.50
C ALA A 220 -9.96 -17.48 -8.32
N LEU A 221 -10.03 -18.78 -8.03
CA LEU A 221 -9.17 -19.47 -7.07
C LEU A 221 -8.32 -20.51 -7.82
N ASN A 222 -7.01 -20.46 -7.61
CA ASN A 222 -6.07 -21.49 -8.04
C ASN A 222 -5.30 -22.01 -6.82
N ASP A 223 -4.40 -22.98 -7.02
CA ASP A 223 -3.68 -23.65 -5.93
C ASP A 223 -2.96 -22.65 -5.02
N ALA A 224 -2.07 -21.81 -5.58
CA ALA A 224 -1.35 -20.77 -4.82
C ALA A 224 -2.01 -19.38 -4.85
N TRP A 225 -3.02 -19.17 -5.70
CA TRP A 225 -3.50 -17.82 -6.04
C TRP A 225 -4.97 -17.62 -5.69
N VAL A 226 -5.29 -16.44 -5.16
CA VAL A 226 -6.63 -15.87 -5.27
C VAL A 226 -6.55 -14.63 -6.17
N ARG A 227 -7.33 -14.65 -7.24
CA ARG A 227 -7.36 -13.59 -8.24
C ARG A 227 -8.56 -12.73 -7.95
N LEU A 228 -8.31 -11.44 -7.81
CA LEU A 228 -9.30 -10.43 -7.46
C LEU A 228 -9.43 -9.42 -8.60
N ALA A 229 -10.65 -8.91 -8.79
CA ALA A 229 -10.96 -7.87 -9.74
C ALA A 229 -10.98 -6.50 -9.04
N MET A 230 -10.40 -5.50 -9.69
CA MET A 230 -10.32 -4.11 -9.21
C MET A 230 -11.09 -3.11 -10.09
N THR A 231 -12.03 -3.61 -10.91
CA THR A 231 -12.69 -2.79 -11.93
C THR A 231 -13.72 -1.82 -11.33
N ALA A 232 -13.59 -0.53 -11.64
CA ALA A 232 -14.46 0.53 -11.13
C ALA A 232 -15.97 0.30 -11.35
N PRO A 233 -16.46 -0.21 -12.51
CA PRO A 233 -17.88 -0.47 -12.72
C PRO A 233 -18.48 -1.54 -11.78
N GLN A 234 -17.64 -2.37 -11.17
CA GLN A 234 -18.07 -3.35 -10.14
C GLN A 234 -18.10 -2.74 -8.73
N GLY A 235 -17.84 -1.44 -8.59
CA GLY A 235 -17.71 -0.76 -7.30
C GLY A 235 -16.38 -1.03 -6.61
N ASN A 236 -15.39 -1.56 -7.34
CA ASN A 236 -14.08 -1.89 -6.80
C ASN A 236 -13.12 -0.73 -6.92
N GLY A 237 -12.12 -0.76 -6.05
CA GLY A 237 -10.81 -0.19 -6.33
C GLY A 237 -9.76 -1.31 -6.35
N GLY A 238 -8.48 -1.02 -6.09
CA GLY A 238 -7.47 -2.07 -6.07
C GLY A 238 -6.02 -1.62 -5.92
N ALA A 239 -5.16 -2.62 -5.75
CA ALA A 239 -3.73 -2.43 -5.60
C ALA A 239 -3.06 -1.87 -6.87
N CYS A 240 -1.98 -1.11 -6.69
CA CYS A 240 -1.10 -0.65 -7.76
C CYS A 240 0.38 -0.68 -7.31
N TYR A 241 1.26 0.05 -8.01
CA TYR A 241 2.69 0.09 -7.71
C TYR A 241 2.96 0.46 -6.26
N GLY A 242 3.71 -0.38 -5.55
CA GLY A 242 4.02 -0.22 -4.13
C GLY A 242 2.98 -0.81 -3.15
N ASP A 243 1.85 -1.33 -3.64
CA ASP A 243 0.95 -2.18 -2.84
C ASP A 243 1.42 -3.64 -2.78
N SER A 244 2.47 -4.00 -3.51
CA SER A 244 3.14 -5.30 -3.43
C SER A 244 3.43 -5.70 -1.97
N GLY A 245 3.13 -6.94 -1.62
CA GLY A 245 3.18 -7.47 -0.25
C GLY A 245 2.02 -7.03 0.65
N GLY A 246 1.24 -6.02 0.24
CA GLY A 246 0.10 -5.50 0.97
C GLY A 246 -1.04 -6.51 1.15
N PRO A 247 -1.84 -6.35 2.20
CA PRO A 247 -2.88 -7.32 2.57
C PRO A 247 -4.07 -7.34 1.62
N ASN A 248 -4.56 -8.55 1.39
CA ASN A 248 -5.89 -8.82 0.86
C ASN A 248 -6.68 -9.59 1.91
N PHE A 249 -7.69 -8.93 2.46
CA PHE A 249 -8.57 -9.46 3.49
C PHE A 249 -9.84 -10.07 2.91
N ALA A 250 -10.40 -11.05 3.61
CA ALA A 250 -11.73 -11.59 3.39
C ALA A 250 -12.54 -11.56 4.70
N THR A 251 -13.84 -11.29 4.62
CA THR A 251 -14.73 -11.44 5.77
C THR A 251 -15.16 -12.90 5.92
N LEU A 252 -14.49 -13.65 6.80
CA LEU A 252 -14.77 -15.05 7.08
C LEU A 252 -15.48 -15.17 8.43
N ASN A 253 -16.68 -15.78 8.47
CA ASN A 253 -17.49 -15.91 9.68
C ASN A 253 -17.69 -14.57 10.44
N GLY A 254 -17.86 -13.47 9.70
CA GLY A 254 -18.01 -12.13 10.27
C GLY A 254 -16.72 -11.47 10.74
N LYS A 255 -15.55 -12.11 10.56
CA LYS A 255 -14.23 -11.59 10.96
C LYS A 255 -13.38 -11.27 9.73
N LEU A 256 -12.74 -10.10 9.75
CA LEU A 256 -11.74 -9.74 8.74
C LEU A 256 -10.48 -10.60 8.93
N THR A 257 -10.11 -11.36 7.91
CA THR A 257 -9.00 -12.32 7.90
C THR A 257 -8.07 -12.00 6.75
N LEU A 258 -6.77 -11.92 6.99
CA LEU A 258 -5.73 -11.66 5.99
C LEU A 258 -5.48 -12.93 5.18
N VAL A 259 -6.14 -13.07 4.03
CA VAL A 259 -6.13 -14.33 3.27
C VAL A 259 -5.05 -14.41 2.19
N ALA A 260 -4.52 -13.28 1.74
CA ALA A 260 -3.51 -13.22 0.69
C ALA A 260 -2.67 -11.92 0.72
N THR A 261 -1.54 -11.92 0.03
CA THR A 261 -0.69 -10.74 -0.21
C THR A 261 -0.67 -10.36 -1.70
N THR A 262 -0.66 -9.07 -2.01
CA THR A 262 -0.57 -8.56 -3.40
C THR A 262 0.78 -8.92 -4.01
N ILE A 263 0.79 -9.57 -5.19
CA ILE A 263 2.03 -9.94 -5.89
C ILE A 263 2.20 -9.18 -7.20
N THR A 264 1.14 -9.14 -8.02
CA THR A 264 1.20 -8.53 -9.34
C THR A 264 -0.19 -8.14 -9.84
N GLY A 265 -0.26 -7.49 -10.98
CA GLY A 265 -1.49 -7.01 -11.60
C GLY A 265 -1.26 -6.54 -13.03
N ASP A 266 -2.25 -5.88 -13.60
CA ASP A 266 -2.10 -5.24 -14.91
C ASP A 266 -1.32 -3.94 -14.75
N THR A 267 -0.40 -3.66 -15.68
CA THR A 267 0.44 -2.45 -15.68
C THR A 267 -0.35 -1.16 -15.43
N PRO A 268 -1.56 -0.94 -15.99
CA PRO A 268 -2.31 0.28 -15.73
C PRO A 268 -3.03 0.35 -14.37
N CYS A 269 -3.11 -0.75 -13.62
CA CYS A 269 -3.86 -0.90 -12.37
C CYS A 269 -5.38 -0.64 -12.48
N TYR A 270 -6.01 -1.13 -13.55
CA TYR A 270 -7.45 -0.96 -13.75
C TYR A 270 -8.27 -2.23 -13.50
N ALA A 271 -7.66 -3.42 -13.58
CA ALA A 271 -8.45 -4.65 -13.77
C ALA A 271 -8.14 -5.78 -12.79
N THR A 272 -6.87 -6.05 -12.50
CA THR A 272 -6.44 -7.31 -11.89
C THR A 272 -5.54 -7.10 -10.69
N ASN A 273 -5.92 -7.70 -9.57
CA ASN A 273 -5.07 -7.88 -8.39
C ASN A 273 -4.82 -9.37 -8.21
N VAL A 274 -3.58 -9.81 -8.42
CA VAL A 274 -3.17 -11.21 -8.33
C VAL A 274 -2.41 -11.41 -7.03
N THR A 275 -2.94 -12.29 -6.18
CA THR A 275 -2.52 -12.35 -4.77
C THR A 275 -2.15 -13.76 -4.34
N TYR A 276 -1.09 -13.89 -3.55
CA TYR A 276 -0.55 -15.16 -3.05
C TYR A 276 -1.27 -15.58 -1.78
N ARG A 277 -1.82 -16.79 -1.77
CA ARG A 277 -2.68 -17.29 -0.70
C ARG A 277 -1.89 -17.69 0.54
N LEU A 278 -2.35 -17.22 1.70
CA LEU A 278 -1.76 -17.53 3.00
C LEU A 278 -2.36 -18.77 3.68
N ASP A 279 -3.42 -19.35 3.10
CA ASP A 279 -4.06 -20.58 3.59
C ASP A 279 -3.48 -21.86 2.95
N THR A 280 -2.43 -21.74 2.14
CA THR A 280 -1.77 -22.86 1.44
C THR A 280 -0.73 -23.55 2.32
N PRO A 281 -0.41 -24.84 2.09
CA PRO A 281 0.64 -25.52 2.83
C PRO A 281 1.99 -24.79 2.75
N GLY A 282 2.42 -24.37 1.55
CA GLY A 282 3.71 -23.68 1.35
C GLY A 282 3.82 -22.36 2.12
N ALA A 283 2.81 -21.48 2.02
CA ALA A 283 2.81 -20.22 2.75
C ALA A 283 2.80 -20.45 4.27
N ARG A 284 2.01 -21.41 4.75
CA ARG A 284 1.90 -21.73 6.18
C ARG A 284 3.19 -22.36 6.73
N ASP A 285 3.81 -23.26 5.99
CA ASP A 285 5.08 -23.88 6.39
C ASP A 285 6.18 -22.81 6.52
N PHE A 286 6.20 -21.83 5.61
CA PHE A 286 7.10 -20.68 5.71
C PHE A 286 6.79 -19.77 6.90
N LEU A 287 5.53 -19.47 7.19
CA LEU A 287 5.15 -18.56 8.28
C LEU A 287 5.31 -19.17 9.67
N LYS A 288 5.25 -20.50 9.79
CA LYS A 288 5.27 -21.22 11.07
C LYS A 288 6.41 -20.84 12.04
N PRO A 289 7.64 -20.52 11.60
CA PRO A 289 8.71 -20.08 12.50
C PRO A 289 8.52 -18.66 13.04
N PHE A 290 7.69 -17.83 12.40
CA PHE A 290 7.58 -16.40 12.66
C PHE A 290 6.30 -16.01 13.40
N VAL A 291 5.23 -16.81 13.28
CA VAL A 291 3.93 -16.47 13.88
C VAL A 291 3.18 -17.72 14.33
N GLN A 292 2.34 -17.57 15.37
CA GLN A 292 1.40 -18.62 15.74
C GLN A 292 0.26 -18.73 14.72
N LEU A 293 0.26 -19.81 13.95
CA LEU A 293 -0.79 -20.11 12.97
C LEU A 293 -2.03 -20.75 13.63
N PRO A 294 -3.25 -20.41 13.18
CA PRO A 294 -4.49 -21.07 13.58
C PRO A 294 -4.71 -22.41 12.87
#